data_AF-A0A9E2MHH6-F1
#
_entry.id   AF-A0A9E2MHH6-F1
#
_cell.length_a   1.000
_cell.length_b   1.000
_cell.length_c   1.000
_cell.angle_alpha   90.00
_cell.angle_beta   90.00
_cell.angle_gamma   90.00
#
_symmetry.space_group_name_H-M   'P 1'
#
loop_
_entity.id
_entity.type
_entity.pdbx_description
1 polymer ?
#
loop_
_entity_poly.entity_id
_entity_poly.type
_entity_poly.pdbx_seq_one_letter_code
_entity_poly.pdbx_strand_id
1 'polypeptide(L)'
;MVGRTTGHIRLTVSDDTRQATIQPQVELDTPPTTLLNTDESSAYNHISDTGRGHVTVCHSHHEHARDDDGDGFCEVHCNTMEGIWTGLRNFLCPFRGVHKKYLATYTAIFEWTHNLKRVTADFLITLMIPNFTYLPT
;
A
#
# COMPACT_ATOMS: atom_id res chain seq x y z
N MET A 1 -1.58 0.03 -0.82
CA MET A 1 -2.54 -1.03 -0.45
C MET A 1 -1.83 -2.22 0.16
N VAL A 2 -2.51 -2.95 1.05
CA VAL A 2 -2.00 -4.19 1.65
C VAL A 2 -3.13 -5.22 1.73
N GLY A 3 -2.87 -6.45 1.29
CA GLY A 3 -3.81 -7.56 1.46
C GLY A 3 -3.72 -8.11 2.89
N ARG A 4 -4.83 -8.13 3.64
CA ARG A 4 -4.84 -8.62 5.03
C ARG A 4 -4.42 -10.09 5.15
N THR A 5 -4.90 -10.93 4.24
CA THR A 5 -4.61 -12.37 4.26
C THR A 5 -3.22 -12.71 3.74
N THR A 6 -2.75 -11.99 2.72
CA THR A 6 -1.48 -12.30 2.05
C THR A 6 -0.28 -11.55 2.64
N GLY A 7 -0.53 -10.39 3.27
CA GLY A 7 0.52 -9.47 3.70
C GLY A 7 1.28 -8.81 2.55
N HIS A 8 0.85 -9.00 1.30
CA HIS A 8 1.46 -8.35 0.13
C HIS A 8 1.02 -6.90 0.04
N ILE A 9 1.98 -6.04 -0.31
CA ILE A 9 1.77 -4.61 -0.47
C ILE A 9 1.85 -4.21 -1.93
N ARG A 10 1.11 -3.17 -2.28
CA ARG A 10 1.17 -2.47 -3.56
C ARG A 10 1.26 -0.97 -3.30
N LEU A 11 2.31 -0.34 -3.80
CA LEU A 11 2.63 1.06 -3.58
C LEU A 11 2.75 1.77 -4.92
N THR A 12 1.92 2.77 -5.11
CA THR A 12 1.94 3.63 -6.31
C THR A 12 2.30 5.04 -5.88
N VAL A 13 3.27 5.64 -6.58
CA VAL A 13 3.60 7.05 -6.42
C VAL A 13 2.63 7.84 -7.29
N SER A 14 1.79 8.64 -6.65
CA SER A 14 0.81 9.51 -7.31
C SER A 14 1.26 10.96 -7.26
N ASP A 15 0.80 11.76 -8.23
CA ASP A 15 1.14 13.19 -8.31
C ASP A 15 0.50 14.03 -7.20
N ASP A 16 -0.67 13.60 -6.71
CA ASP A 16 -1.37 14.24 -5.61
C ASP A 16 -2.25 13.24 -4.83
N THR A 17 -2.90 13.75 -3.79
CA THR A 17 -3.79 12.99 -2.90
C THR A 17 -5.27 13.23 -3.17
N ARG A 18 -5.63 13.71 -4.37
CA ARG A 18 -7.03 13.99 -4.72
C ARG A 18 -7.74 12.68 -5.05
N GLN A 19 -9.05 12.65 -4.77
CA GLN A 19 -9.90 11.51 -5.11
C GLN A 19 -9.75 11.09 -6.58
N ALA A 20 -9.77 12.05 -7.51
CA ALA A 20 -9.64 11.78 -8.94
C ALA A 20 -8.34 11.04 -9.33
N THR A 21 -7.30 11.16 -8.50
CA THR A 21 -6.02 10.49 -8.68
C THR A 21 -5.96 9.15 -7.94
N ILE A 22 -6.46 9.12 -6.70
CA ILE A 22 -6.38 7.94 -5.83
C ILE A 22 -7.39 6.87 -6.21
N GLN A 23 -8.64 7.25 -6.48
CA GLN A 23 -9.74 6.30 -6.71
C GLN A 23 -9.46 5.36 -7.90
N PRO A 24 -9.00 5.83 -9.08
CA PRO A 24 -8.66 4.92 -10.18
C PRO A 24 -7.58 3.90 -9.80
N GLN A 25 -6.60 4.30 -8.98
CA GLN A 25 -5.56 3.39 -8.50
C GLN A 25 -6.15 2.32 -7.56
N VAL A 26 -7.09 2.72 -6.69
CA VAL A 26 -7.79 1.78 -5.82
C VAL A 26 -8.56 0.75 -6.63
N GLU A 27 -9.26 1.22 -7.67
CA GLU A 27 -10.05 0.37 -8.53
C GLU A 27 -9.20 -0.60 -9.37
N LEU A 28 -8.01 -0.15 -9.80
CA LEU A 28 -7.05 -0.96 -10.55
C LEU A 28 -6.43 -2.07 -9.69
N ASP A 29 -6.08 -1.76 -8.45
CA ASP A 29 -5.33 -2.66 -7.57
C ASP A 29 -6.21 -3.61 -6.75
N THR A 30 -7.53 -3.42 -6.73
CA THR A 30 -8.46 -4.25 -5.96
C THR A 30 -9.67 -4.70 -6.76
N PRO A 31 -10.18 -5.92 -6.56
CA PRO A 31 -11.49 -6.33 -7.06
C PRO A 31 -12.63 -5.49 -6.46
N PRO A 32 -13.77 -5.31 -7.18
CA PRO A 32 -14.94 -4.63 -6.64
C PRO A 32 -15.51 -5.27 -5.36
N THR A 33 -15.27 -6.56 -5.13
CA THR A 33 -15.75 -7.27 -3.93
C THR A 33 -14.88 -7.04 -2.69
N THR A 34 -13.88 -6.16 -2.76
CA THR A 34 -12.93 -5.93 -1.66
C THR A 34 -13.55 -5.04 -0.59
N LEU A 35 -13.36 -5.41 0.69
CA LEU A 35 -13.56 -4.50 1.81
C LEU A 35 -12.29 -3.65 1.98
N LEU A 36 -12.40 -2.34 1.77
CA LEU A 36 -11.31 -1.40 1.90
C LEU A 36 -11.34 -0.76 3.29
N ASN A 37 -10.23 -0.86 4.02
CA ASN A 37 -10.02 -0.16 5.28
C ASN A 37 -9.11 1.04 5.02
N THR A 38 -9.58 2.25 5.30
CA THR A 38 -8.77 3.47 5.17
C THR A 38 -8.82 4.31 6.43
N ASP A 39 -7.97 5.33 6.47
CA ASP A 39 -8.15 6.46 7.38
C ASP A 39 -9.39 7.29 6.99
N GLU A 40 -9.60 8.40 7.69
CA GLU A 40 -10.71 9.34 7.47
C GLU A 40 -10.53 10.29 6.29
N SER A 41 -9.57 10.03 5.38
CA SER A 41 -9.32 10.90 4.24
C SER A 41 -10.52 10.95 3.29
N SER A 42 -10.96 12.17 2.97
CA SER A 42 -12.09 12.40 2.07
C SER A 42 -11.87 11.91 0.63
N ALA A 43 -10.62 11.65 0.25
CA ALA A 43 -10.28 11.07 -1.05
C ALA A 43 -10.89 9.68 -1.28
N TYR A 44 -11.32 8.99 -0.21
CA TYR A 44 -11.94 7.66 -0.29
C TYR A 44 -13.47 7.68 -0.17
N ASN A 45 -14.12 8.83 -0.03
CA ASN A 45 -15.56 8.93 0.23
C ASN A 45 -16.45 8.21 -0.80
N HIS A 46 -15.98 8.10 -2.04
CA HIS A 46 -16.74 7.50 -3.15
C HIS A 46 -16.36 6.05 -3.44
N ILE A 47 -15.54 5.41 -2.60
CA ILE A 47 -15.17 4.00 -2.80
C ILE A 47 -16.41 3.09 -2.73
N SER A 48 -17.36 3.39 -1.84
CA SER A 48 -18.63 2.65 -1.74
C SER A 48 -19.44 2.66 -3.05
N ASP A 49 -19.35 3.74 -3.84
CA ASP A 49 -20.05 3.87 -5.13
C ASP A 49 -19.46 2.91 -6.20
N THR A 50 -18.26 2.38 -5.97
CA THR A 50 -17.57 1.46 -6.89
C THR A 50 -17.94 -0.01 -6.67
N GLY A 51 -18.88 -0.28 -5.75
CA GLY A 51 -19.29 -1.63 -5.34
C GLY A 51 -18.40 -2.27 -4.27
N ARG A 52 -17.37 -1.56 -3.81
CA ARG A 52 -16.46 -1.99 -2.73
C ARG A 52 -17.05 -1.68 -1.37
N GLY A 53 -16.89 -2.59 -0.42
CA GLY A 53 -17.12 -2.25 0.99
C GLY A 53 -16.07 -1.22 1.42
N HIS A 54 -16.46 -0.24 2.23
CA HIS A 54 -15.54 0.76 2.76
C HIS A 54 -15.80 0.97 4.24
N VAL A 55 -14.74 0.84 5.05
CA VAL A 55 -14.77 1.08 6.49
C VAL A 55 -13.62 1.99 6.88
N THR A 56 -13.89 2.86 7.84
CA THR A 56 -12.93 3.81 8.41
C THR A 56 -13.04 3.82 9.92
N VAL A 57 -11.96 4.24 10.58
CA VAL A 57 -11.97 4.61 12.00
C VAL A 57 -12.15 6.11 12.13
N CYS A 58 -12.79 6.56 13.21
CA CYS A 58 -13.02 7.98 13.48
C CYS A 58 -12.08 8.51 14.57
N HIS A 59 -10.94 9.09 14.18
CA HIS A 59 -9.95 9.58 15.14
C HIS A 59 -10.46 10.75 15.99
N SER A 60 -11.39 11.56 15.46
CA SER A 60 -12.02 12.63 16.24
C SER A 60 -12.84 12.11 17.43
N HIS A 61 -13.27 10.85 17.39
CA HIS A 61 -13.94 10.16 18.48
C HIS A 61 -12.97 9.31 19.32
N HIS A 62 -11.65 9.51 19.17
CA HIS A 62 -10.60 8.70 19.79
C HIS A 62 -10.70 7.20 19.42
N GLU A 63 -11.30 6.89 18.27
CA GLU A 63 -11.38 5.54 17.73
C GLU A 63 -10.11 5.25 16.93
N HIS A 64 -9.31 4.29 17.41
CA HIS A 64 -8.07 3.86 16.76
C HIS A 64 -8.18 2.47 16.13
N ALA A 65 -9.05 1.63 16.68
CA ALA A 65 -9.41 0.33 16.14
C ALA A 65 -10.82 -0.01 16.62
N ARG A 66 -11.62 -0.64 15.77
CA ARG A 66 -13.01 -1.02 16.07
C ARG A 66 -13.25 -2.50 15.81
N ASP A 67 -13.91 -3.13 16.78
CA ASP A 67 -14.42 -4.49 16.75
C ASP A 67 -15.90 -4.41 16.36
N ASP A 68 -16.21 -4.83 15.13
CA ASP A 68 -17.57 -4.73 14.58
C ASP A 68 -18.45 -5.95 14.95
N ASP A 69 -17.86 -7.08 15.36
CA ASP A 69 -18.59 -8.33 15.64
C ASP A 69 -18.60 -8.76 17.13
N GLY A 70 -17.84 -8.06 17.96
CA GLY A 70 -17.79 -8.21 19.42
C GLY A 70 -16.98 -9.43 19.88
N ASP A 71 -16.12 -10.00 19.04
CA ASP A 71 -15.31 -11.17 19.40
C ASP A 71 -14.02 -10.82 20.19
N GLY A 72 -13.76 -9.52 20.37
CA GLY A 72 -12.60 -8.98 21.08
C GLY A 72 -11.40 -8.69 20.18
N PHE A 73 -11.50 -8.93 18.87
CA PHE A 73 -10.53 -8.51 17.88
C PHE A 73 -11.03 -7.24 17.17
N CYS A 74 -10.15 -6.25 17.02
CA CYS A 74 -10.51 -5.03 16.29
C CYS A 74 -10.07 -5.14 14.82
N GLU A 75 -10.96 -5.53 13.92
CA GLU A 75 -10.65 -5.68 12.49
C GLU A 75 -10.50 -4.31 11.81
N VAL A 76 -11.29 -3.32 12.19
CA VAL A 76 -11.31 -2.04 11.50
C VAL A 76 -10.22 -1.13 12.07
N HIS A 77 -9.11 -1.01 11.35
CA HIS A 77 -7.99 -0.12 11.67
C HIS A 77 -7.09 0.10 10.44
N CYS A 78 -6.20 1.10 10.51
CA CYS A 78 -5.17 1.40 9.49
C CYS A 78 -3.73 1.08 9.93
N ASN A 79 -3.53 0.55 11.14
CA ASN A 79 -2.21 0.34 11.77
C ASN A 79 -1.22 -0.48 10.91
N THR A 80 -1.68 -1.49 10.16
CA THR A 80 -0.79 -2.26 9.27
C THR A 80 -0.17 -1.36 8.19
N MET A 81 -0.98 -0.49 7.59
CA MET A 81 -0.52 0.46 6.58
C MET A 81 0.42 1.51 7.20
N GLU A 82 0.12 2.00 8.40
CA GLU A 82 1.00 2.93 9.13
C GLU A 82 2.37 2.32 9.44
N GLY A 83 2.41 1.05 9.84
CA GLY A 83 3.63 0.29 10.02
C GLY A 83 4.44 0.18 8.73
N ILE A 84 3.77 -0.10 7.61
CA ILE A 84 4.39 -0.15 6.27
C ILE A 84 4.96 1.21 5.89
N TRP A 85 4.24 2.31 6.13
CA TRP A 85 4.74 3.67 5.87
C TRP A 85 5.98 4.01 6.71
N THR A 86 5.99 3.59 7.97
CA THR A 86 7.15 3.72 8.85
C THR A 86 8.35 2.95 8.27
N GLY A 87 8.11 1.72 7.80
CA GLY A 87 9.10 0.90 7.12
C GLY A 87 9.66 1.56 5.87
N LEU A 88 8.79 2.11 5.00
CA LEU A 88 9.21 2.83 3.80
C LEU A 88 10.06 4.06 4.15
N ARG A 89 9.65 4.83 5.15
CA ARG A 89 10.42 6.01 5.61
C ARG A 89 11.80 5.61 6.10
N ASN A 90 11.91 4.51 6.84
CA ASN A 90 13.19 3.98 7.31
C ASN A 90 14.06 3.48 6.14
N PHE A 91 13.46 2.80 5.15
CA PHE A 91 14.15 2.40 3.94
C PHE A 91 14.69 3.59 3.13
N LEU A 92 13.94 4.70 3.07
CA LEU A 92 14.34 5.89 2.33
C LEU A 92 15.37 6.77 3.08
N CYS A 93 15.48 6.64 4.39
CA CYS A 93 16.33 7.48 5.24
C CYS A 93 17.84 7.46 4.86
N PRO A 94 18.46 6.30 4.56
CA PRO A 94 19.89 6.23 4.22
C PRO A 94 20.29 6.97 2.95
N PHE A 95 19.37 7.23 2.02
CA PHE A 95 19.67 7.89 0.76
C PHE A 95 20.04 9.39 0.92
N ARG A 96 19.88 9.97 2.13
CA ARG A 96 20.20 11.38 2.45
C ARG A 96 19.55 12.39 1.48
N GLY A 97 18.37 12.04 0.98
CA GLY A 97 17.63 12.79 -0.03
C GLY A 97 17.10 11.84 -1.10
N VAL A 98 15.82 11.99 -1.46
CA VAL A 98 15.18 11.17 -2.48
C VAL A 98 14.89 12.03 -3.69
N HIS A 99 15.40 11.62 -4.85
CA HIS A 99 15.16 12.35 -6.10
C HIS A 99 13.74 12.10 -6.59
N LYS A 100 12.88 13.13 -6.61
CA LYS A 100 11.44 13.01 -6.92
C LYS A 100 11.14 12.28 -8.24
N LYS A 101 11.91 12.56 -9.31
CA LYS A 101 11.76 11.89 -10.62
C LYS A 101 11.90 10.36 -10.53
N TYR A 102 12.66 9.86 -9.56
CA TYR A 102 12.95 8.44 -9.39
C TYR A 102 12.27 7.84 -8.15
N LEU A 103 11.39 8.59 -7.47
CA LEU A 103 10.70 8.13 -6.26
C LEU A 103 9.98 6.80 -6.49
N ALA A 104 9.35 6.65 -7.66
CA ALA A 104 8.69 5.40 -8.04
C ALA A 104 9.65 4.19 -8.03
N THR A 105 10.90 4.35 -8.47
CA THR A 105 11.90 3.28 -8.47
C THR A 105 12.30 2.88 -7.05
N TYR A 106 12.53 3.85 -6.15
CA TYR A 106 12.82 3.54 -4.74
C TYR A 106 11.66 2.80 -4.08
N THR A 107 10.44 3.29 -4.28
CA THR A 107 9.22 2.68 -3.74
C THR A 107 9.00 1.28 -4.30
N ALA A 108 9.29 1.05 -5.59
CA ALA A 108 9.19 -0.27 -6.21
C ALA A 108 10.19 -1.27 -5.61
N ILE A 109 11.42 -0.85 -5.30
CA ILE A 109 12.40 -1.72 -4.60
C ILE A 109 11.89 -2.07 -3.20
N PHE A 110 11.32 -1.09 -2.48
CA PHE A 110 10.75 -1.35 -1.15
C PHE A 110 9.55 -2.31 -1.20
N GLU A 111 8.59 -2.08 -2.11
CA GLU A 111 7.46 -2.99 -2.34
C GLU A 111 7.96 -4.40 -2.62
N TRP A 112 8.90 -4.52 -3.56
CA TRP A 112 9.45 -5.80 -3.97
C TRP A 112 10.16 -6.52 -2.83
N THR A 113 11.05 -5.83 -2.09
CA THR A 113 11.73 -6.41 -0.93
C THR A 113 10.77 -6.81 0.19
N HIS A 114 9.72 -6.01 0.44
CA HIS A 114 8.72 -6.32 1.46
C HIS A 114 7.89 -7.57 1.10
N ASN A 115 7.51 -7.70 -0.18
CA ASN A 115 6.72 -8.83 -0.69
C ASN A 115 7.56 -10.10 -0.83
N LEU A 116 8.86 -9.96 -1.06
CA LEU A 116 9.79 -11.08 -1.11
C LEU A 116 10.03 -11.63 0.30
N LYS A 117 9.15 -12.51 0.77
CA LYS A 117 9.28 -13.17 2.09
C LYS A 117 10.35 -14.25 2.14
N ARG A 118 10.79 -14.76 0.98
CA ARG A 118 11.79 -15.84 0.87
C ARG A 118 12.67 -15.64 -0.35
N VAL A 119 13.96 -15.90 -0.18
CA VAL A 119 14.93 -16.01 -1.28
C VAL A 119 14.79 -17.41 -1.87
N THR A 120 14.37 -17.49 -3.14
CA THR A 120 14.29 -18.76 -3.89
C THR A 120 15.43 -18.86 -4.90
N ALA A 121 15.70 -20.05 -5.43
CA ALA A 121 16.70 -20.23 -6.49
C ALA A 121 16.31 -19.42 -7.75
N ASP A 122 15.04 -19.48 -8.15
CA ASP A 122 14.50 -18.71 -9.29
C ASP A 122 14.70 -17.19 -9.12
N PHE A 123 14.60 -16.72 -7.87
CA PHE A 123 14.87 -15.32 -7.53
C PHE A 123 16.33 -14.95 -7.76
N LEU A 124 17.28 -15.78 -7.29
CA LEU A 124 18.70 -15.53 -7.52
C LEU A 124 19.03 -15.56 -9.02
N ILE A 125 18.42 -16.47 -9.77
CA ILE A 125 18.55 -16.57 -11.23
C ILE A 125 18.07 -15.27 -11.90
N THR A 126 16.92 -14.74 -11.50
CA THR A 126 16.35 -13.49 -12.06
C THR A 126 17.26 -12.27 -11.82
N LEU A 127 17.92 -12.21 -10.66
CA LEU A 127 18.89 -11.15 -10.32
C LEU A 127 20.19 -11.27 -11.12
N MET A 128 20.69 -12.49 -11.30
CA MET A 128 21.97 -12.76 -11.95
C MET A 128 21.87 -12.74 -13.49
N ILE A 129 20.69 -13.07 -14.03
CA ILE A 129 20.41 -13.12 -15.46
C ILE A 129 19.16 -12.27 -15.70
N PRO A 130 19.28 -10.92 -15.66
CA PRO A 130 18.15 -10.07 -15.89
C PRO A 130 17.61 -10.26 -17.31
N ASN A 131 16.34 -10.64 -17.43
CA ASN A 131 15.61 -10.73 -18.71
C ASN A 131 15.24 -9.36 -19.30
N PHE A 132 15.82 -8.27 -18.78
CA PHE A 132 15.62 -6.91 -19.29
C PHE A 132 16.98 -6.20 -19.39
N THR A 133 17.24 -5.56 -20.52
CA THR A 133 18.35 -4.63 -20.69
C THR A 133 17.88 -3.24 -20.31
N TYR A 134 18.47 -2.65 -19.27
CA TYR A 134 18.41 -1.21 -19.03
C TYR A 134 19.18 -0.51 -20.14
N LEU A 135 18.53 -0.25 -21.28
CA LEU A 135 18.96 0.83 -22.16
C LEU A 135 18.13 2.05 -21.75
N PRO A 136 18.74 3.07 -21.11
CA PRO A 136 18.04 4.32 -20.87
C PRO A 136 17.75 4.99 -22.22
N THR A 137 16.46 5.17 -22.52
CA THR A 137 15.98 6.14 -23.53
C THR A 137 15.94 7.53 -22.95
#